data_AF-A0A962XAQ3-F1
#
_entry.id   AF-A0A962XAQ3-F1
#
_cell.length_a   1.000
_cell.length_b   1.000
_cell.length_c   1.000
_cell.angle_alpha   90.00
_cell.angle_beta   90.00
_cell.angle_gamma   90.00
#
_symmetry.space_group_name_H-M   'P 1'
#
loop_
_entity.id
_entity.type
_entity.pdbx_description
1 polymer ?
#
loop_
_entity_poly.entity_id
_entity_poly.type
_entity_poly.pdbx_seq_one_letter_code
_entity_poly.pdbx_strand_id
1 'polypeptide(L)'
;MLHPPHAEWLAHDAPGGFSALMDLYECNYINMRRLLPTMPPTSAVRVSHASGGMDLHLRVVERCRYTSELILTYQFSQEQGPPVAEPDLRIRVYHDAR
;
A
#
# COMPACT_ATOMS: atom_id res chain seq x y z
N MET A 1 36.20 20.14 28.86
CA MET A 1 35.92 18.92 28.07
C MET A 1 34.41 18.80 28.00
N LEU A 2 33.78 19.36 26.97
CA LEU A 2 32.33 19.40 26.78
C LEU A 2 32.01 18.48 25.60
N HIS A 3 31.19 17.46 25.83
CA HIS A 3 30.69 16.56 24.80
C HIS A 3 29.84 17.33 23.78
N PRO A 4 29.95 17.05 22.46
CA PRO A 4 29.06 17.64 21.48
C PRO A 4 27.68 16.94 21.54
N PRO A 5 26.55 17.69 21.47
CA PRO A 5 25.21 17.14 21.56
C PRO A 5 24.64 16.83 20.18
N HIS A 6 25.23 15.89 19.42
CA HIS A 6 24.74 15.62 18.04
C HIS A 6 24.79 14.14 17.62
N ALA A 7 24.72 13.19 18.56
CA ALA A 7 24.73 11.76 18.24
C ALA A 7 23.35 11.06 18.33
N GLU A 8 22.30 11.74 18.79
CA GLU A 8 20.97 11.12 18.99
C GLU A 8 20.04 11.24 17.77
N TRP A 9 20.35 12.09 16.78
CA TRP A 9 19.43 12.40 15.69
C TRP A 9 19.60 11.51 14.44
N LEU A 10 20.68 10.73 14.36
CA LEU A 10 20.96 9.85 13.21
C LEU A 10 20.34 8.45 13.34
N ALA A 11 19.77 8.11 14.50
CA ALA A 11 19.14 6.82 14.73
C ALA A 11 17.65 6.76 14.34
N HIS A 12 17.04 7.90 13.98
CA HIS A 12 15.61 7.97 13.65
C HIS A 12 15.29 7.25 12.33
N ASP A 13 16.21 7.31 11.35
CA ASP A 13 15.95 6.88 9.97
C ASP A 13 16.71 5.61 9.56
N ALA A 14 17.23 4.84 10.52
CA ALA A 14 17.87 3.57 10.18
C ALA A 14 16.82 2.61 9.59
N PRO A 15 17.05 2.04 8.38
CA PRO A 15 16.14 1.06 7.79
C PRO A 15 15.89 -0.10 8.77
N GLY A 16 14.63 -0.39 9.08
CA GLY A 16 14.23 -1.43 10.03
C GLY A 16 14.06 -0.99 11.48
N GLY A 17 14.29 0.30 11.79
CA GLY A 17 13.87 0.89 13.07
C GLY A 17 12.35 1.08 13.17
N PHE A 18 11.84 1.22 14.39
CA PHE A 18 10.41 1.47 14.62
C PHE A 18 9.93 2.75 13.92
N SER A 19 10.71 3.84 13.97
CA SER A 19 10.32 5.09 13.32
C SER A 19 10.18 4.92 11.80
N ALA A 20 11.21 4.37 11.16
CA ALA A 20 11.17 4.07 9.72
C ALA A 20 10.00 3.15 9.33
N LEU A 21 9.61 2.20 10.20
CA LEU A 21 8.43 1.37 9.99
C LEU A 21 7.13 2.17 10.10
N MET A 22 7.03 3.07 11.09
CA MET A 22 5.86 3.93 11.27
C MET A 22 5.72 4.89 10.09
N ASP A 23 6.81 5.49 9.62
CA ASP A 23 6.82 6.36 8.43
C ASP A 23 6.39 5.60 7.18
N LEU A 24 6.85 4.35 7.01
CA LEU A 24 6.43 3.48 5.92
C LEU A 24 4.91 3.21 5.98
N TYR A 25 4.37 2.92 7.16
CA TYR A 25 2.93 2.71 7.34
C TYR A 25 2.12 3.97 7.06
N GLU A 26 2.58 5.13 7.52
CA GLU A 26 1.94 6.42 7.24
C GLU A 26 1.96 6.74 5.74
N CYS A 27 3.11 6.58 5.08
CA CYS A 27 3.25 6.79 3.64
C CYS A 27 2.34 5.85 2.85
N ASN A 28 2.31 4.55 3.20
CA ASN A 28 1.42 3.58 2.57
C ASN A 28 -0.05 3.96 2.77
N TYR A 29 -0.44 4.42 3.95
CA TYR A 29 -1.80 4.84 4.22
C TYR A 29 -2.22 6.08 3.41
N ILE A 30 -1.35 7.09 3.32
CA ILE A 30 -1.57 8.29 2.49
C ILE A 30 -1.70 7.89 1.02
N ASN A 31 -0.81 7.04 0.51
CA ASN A 31 -0.85 6.56 -0.88
C ASN A 31 -2.13 5.79 -1.17
N MET A 32 -2.57 4.92 -0.27
CA MET A 32 -3.84 4.21 -0.42
C MET A 32 -5.06 5.14 -0.41
N ARG A 33 -5.07 6.18 0.44
CA ARG A 33 -6.15 7.19 0.44
C ARG A 33 -6.15 8.04 -0.82
N ARG A 34 -4.99 8.30 -1.43
CA ARG A 34 -4.89 8.98 -2.73
C ARG A 34 -5.35 8.09 -3.88
N LEU A 35 -4.94 6.82 -3.87
CA LEU A 35 -5.30 5.84 -4.91
C LEU A 35 -6.78 5.47 -4.88
N LEU A 36 -7.35 5.30 -3.70
CA LEU A 36 -8.74 4.89 -3.50
C LEU A 36 -9.44 5.76 -2.45
N PRO A 37 -9.83 7.01 -2.82
CA PRO A 37 -10.42 7.96 -1.88
C PRO A 37 -11.75 7.50 -1.29
N THR A 38 -12.46 6.61 -1.97
CA THR A 38 -13.72 6.02 -1.52
C THR A 38 -13.68 4.52 -1.72
N MET A 39 -13.85 3.79 -0.63
CA MET A 39 -13.84 2.33 -0.65
C MET A 39 -15.06 1.80 -1.41
N PRO A 40 -14.89 1.04 -2.51
CA PRO A 40 -15.98 0.53 -3.31
C PRO A 40 -16.72 -0.62 -2.59
N PRO A 41 -17.87 -1.07 -3.11
CA PRO A 41 -18.54 -2.26 -2.59
C PRO A 41 -17.70 -3.53 -2.82
N THR A 42 -17.92 -4.57 -2.01
CA THR A 42 -17.10 -5.81 -2.00
C THR A 42 -17.08 -6.55 -3.34
N SER A 43 -18.12 -6.42 -4.17
CA SER A 43 -18.18 -7.04 -5.51
C SER A 43 -17.46 -6.24 -6.60
N ALA A 44 -16.91 -5.07 -6.28
CA ALA A 44 -16.27 -4.22 -7.28
C ALA A 44 -14.87 -4.70 -7.62
N VAL A 45 -14.61 -4.83 -8.93
CA VAL A 45 -13.28 -4.83 -9.51
C VAL A 45 -13.04 -3.44 -10.10
N ARG A 46 -11.86 -2.87 -9.85
CA ARG A 46 -11.47 -1.55 -10.35
C ARG A 46 -10.14 -1.67 -11.08
N VAL A 47 -9.98 -0.90 -12.14
CA VAL A 47 -8.73 -0.82 -12.89
C VAL A 47 -8.34 0.65 -12.98
N SER A 48 -7.10 0.93 -12.62
CA SER A 48 -6.49 2.24 -12.84
C SER A 48 -5.62 2.17 -14.08
N HIS A 49 -5.94 3.02 -15.05
CA HIS A 49 -5.19 3.16 -16.29
C HIS A 49 -4.22 4.32 -16.18
N ALA A 50 -2.94 4.07 -16.42
CA ALA A 50 -1.89 5.10 -16.43
C ALA A 50 -1.32 5.23 -17.84
N SER A 51 -1.25 6.45 -18.38
CA SER A 51 -0.62 6.68 -19.68
C SER A 51 0.85 6.26 -19.64
N GLY A 52 1.25 5.33 -20.51
CA GLY A 52 2.60 4.77 -20.52
C GLY A 52 2.93 3.84 -19.34
N GLY A 53 1.95 3.54 -18.48
CA GLY A 53 2.07 2.61 -17.37
C GLY A 53 1.20 1.35 -17.58
N MET A 54 1.40 0.36 -16.72
CA MET A 54 0.59 -0.85 -16.72
C MET A 54 -0.69 -0.65 -15.91
N ASP A 55 -1.75 -1.34 -16.32
CA ASP A 55 -3.03 -1.31 -15.65
C ASP A 55 -2.92 -1.92 -14.24
N LEU A 56 -3.33 -1.13 -13.24
CA LEU A 56 -3.33 -1.56 -11.85
C LEU A 56 -4.74 -2.05 -11.49
N HIS A 57 -4.85 -3.34 -11.20
CA HIS A 57 -6.11 -3.99 -10.87
C HIS A 57 -6.30 -4.05 -9.35
N LEU A 58 -7.48 -3.65 -8.90
CA LEU A 58 -7.91 -3.70 -7.52
C LEU A 58 -9.17 -4.55 -7.37
N ARG A 59 -9.18 -5.42 -6.37
CA ARG A 59 -10.34 -6.22 -5.96
C ARG A 59 -10.54 -6.12 -4.45
N VAL A 60 -11.76 -5.81 -4.01
CA VAL A 60 -12.09 -5.90 -2.58
C VAL A 60 -12.37 -7.37 -2.25
N VAL A 61 -11.67 -7.88 -1.25
CA VAL A 61 -11.81 -9.27 -0.78
C VAL A 61 -12.84 -9.34 0.34
N GLU A 62 -12.74 -8.42 1.30
CA GLU A 62 -13.62 -8.39 2.45
C GLU A 62 -13.84 -6.95 2.92
N ARG A 63 -15.03 -6.69 3.46
CA ARG A 63 -15.34 -5.43 4.13
C ARG A 63 -16.05 -5.69 5.45
N CYS A 64 -15.45 -5.20 6.52
CA CYS A 64 -15.98 -5.19 7.87
C CYS A 64 -16.25 -3.75 8.33
N ARG A 65 -16.80 -3.59 9.54
CA ARG A 65 -17.15 -2.27 10.08
C ARG A 65 -15.95 -1.31 10.16
N TYR A 66 -14.78 -1.80 10.54
CA TYR A 66 -13.58 -0.99 10.78
C TYR A 66 -12.42 -1.31 9.85
N THR A 67 -12.54 -2.34 9.03
CA THR A 67 -11.46 -2.78 8.14
C THR A 67 -11.97 -3.12 6.74
N SER A 68 -11.09 -3.02 5.76
CA SER A 68 -11.31 -3.56 4.42
C SER A 68 -10.05 -4.25 3.92
N GLU A 69 -10.23 -5.39 3.28
CA GLU A 69 -9.15 -6.15 2.69
C GLU A 69 -9.26 -6.10 1.17
N LEU A 70 -8.13 -5.82 0.53
CA LEU A 70 -8.02 -5.60 -0.90
C LEU A 70 -6.87 -6.43 -1.46
N ILE A 71 -7.01 -6.80 -2.71
CA ILE A 71 -5.92 -7.25 -3.56
C ILE A 71 -5.61 -6.13 -4.56
N LEU A 72 -4.32 -5.83 -4.71
CA LEU A 72 -3.79 -4.88 -5.67
C LEU A 72 -2.71 -5.57 -6.50
N THR A 73 -2.86 -5.59 -7.83
CA THR A 73 -2.00 -6.38 -8.70
C THR A 73 -1.89 -5.82 -10.11
N TYR A 74 -0.83 -6.19 -10.83
CA TYR A 74 -0.74 -6.02 -12.28
C TYR A 74 -1.02 -7.36 -12.97
N GLN A 75 -1.49 -7.32 -14.21
CA GLN A 75 -1.69 -8.52 -15.02
C GLN A 75 -0.65 -8.57 -16.15
N PHE A 76 0.28 -9.53 -16.07
CA PHE A 76 1.28 -9.77 -17.08
C PHE A 76 0.80 -10.80 -18.09
N SER A 77 0.75 -10.41 -19.37
CA SER A 77 0.47 -11.35 -20.45
C SER A 77 1.60 -12.38 -20.59
N GLN A 78 1.25 -13.63 -20.89
CA GLN A 78 2.22 -14.68 -21.23
C GLN A 78 1.95 -15.22 -22.63
N GLU A 79 2.99 -15.77 -23.28
CA GLU A 79 2.87 -16.35 -24.63
C GLU A 79 1.89 -17.54 -24.67
N GLN A 80 1.82 -18.31 -23.59
CA GLN A 80 0.90 -19.44 -23.46
C GLN A 80 0.32 -19.48 -22.04
N GLY A 81 -1.00 -19.42 -21.93
CA GLY A 81 -1.72 -19.52 -20.67
C GLY A 81 -2.42 -18.22 -20.25
N PRO A 82 -3.10 -18.23 -19.08
CA PRO A 82 -3.77 -17.05 -18.56
C PRO A 82 -2.74 -15.98 -18.11
N PRO A 83 -3.13 -14.70 -18.06
CA PRO A 83 -2.29 -13.65 -17.50
C PRO A 83 -1.88 -13.96 -16.06
N VAL A 84 -0.65 -13.62 -15.68
CA VAL A 84 -0.14 -13.78 -14.32
C VAL A 84 -0.34 -12.50 -13.54
N ALA A 85 -0.95 -12.63 -12.36
CA ALA A 85 -1.23 -11.52 -11.47
C ALA A 85 -0.07 -11.34 -10.49
N GLU A 86 0.75 -10.30 -10.69
CA GLU A 86 1.85 -9.98 -9.77
C GLU A 86 2.06 -8.47 -9.58
N PRO A 87 2.51 -8.03 -8.38
CA PRO A 87 2.43 -8.79 -7.14
C PRO A 87 0.94 -9.00 -6.76
N ASP A 88 0.60 -10.11 -6.11
CA ASP A 88 -0.76 -10.29 -5.54
C ASP A 88 -0.83 -9.61 -4.16
N LEU A 89 -0.66 -8.29 -4.15
CA LEU A 89 -0.46 -7.54 -2.91
C LEU A 89 -1.77 -7.49 -2.12
N ARG A 90 -1.74 -8.09 -0.93
CA ARG A 90 -2.88 -8.14 -0.03
C ARG A 90 -2.78 -7.03 1.02
N ILE A 91 -3.69 -6.09 0.96
CA ILE A 91 -3.67 -4.86 1.78
C ILE A 91 -4.88 -4.88 2.71
N ARG A 92 -4.66 -4.60 4.00
CA ARG A 92 -5.74 -4.33 4.96
C ARG A 92 -5.72 -2.87 5.36
N VAL A 93 -6.83 -2.18 5.09
CA VAL A 93 -7.04 -0.78 5.44
C VAL A 93 -7.90 -0.71 6.69
N TYR A 94 -7.44 0.06 7.67
CA TYR A 94 -8.17 0.35 8.92
C TYR A 94 -8.83 1.73 8.79
N HIS A 95 -10.13 1.80 9.11
CA HIS A 95 -10.96 3.01 8.94
C HIS A 95 -11.06 3.86 10.22
N ASP A 96 -10.64 3.30 11.34
CA ASP A 96 -10.68 3.88 12.68
C ASP A 96 -9.35 4.52 13.10
N ALA A 97 -8.25 4.20 12.40
CA ALA A 97 -6.99 4.94 12.50
C ALA A 97 -7.19 6.37 11.96
N ARG A 98 -7.35 7.33 12.87
CA ARG A 98 -7.37 8.77 12.60
C ARG A 98 -6.22 9.45 13.29
#